data_AF-A0A2Z5WTV8-F1
#
_entry.id   AF-A0A2Z5WTV8-F1
#
_cell.length_a   1.000
_cell.length_b   1.000
_cell.length_c   1.000
_cell.angle_alpha   90.00
_cell.angle_beta   90.00
_cell.angle_gamma   90.00
#
_symmetry.space_group_name_H-M   'P 1'
#
loop_
_entity.id
_entity.type
_entity.pdbx_description
1 polymer ?
#
loop_
_entity_poly.entity_id
_entity_poly.type
_entity_poly.pdbx_seq_one_letter_code
_entity_poly.pdbx_strand_id
1 'polypeptide(L)'
;MTMLVRIDKDIQNIQQSIADVISRIDVIHLEYSQTIAKAVQQQILLTVFSFCTQKCPDAFLALSLSERQKLQASLRKTIQALCDQMQKTLEECDHDSRTNQENLDNLLSKLLNESIETLNQLLVEHKVLNASDPKAQDDKTPQMTIRLAEIEFTDRNVMSCRGEMRVLSARLAHLQNELAKKHQQKTIAEAELAWRSAWTES
;
A
#
# COMPACT_ATOMS: atom_id res chain seq x y z
N MET A 1 -35.81 8.94 -30.31
CA MET A 1 -34.45 9.13 -29.76
C MET A 1 -33.51 8.25 -30.56
N THR A 2 -32.61 8.85 -31.35
CA THR A 2 -31.72 8.13 -32.27
C THR A 2 -30.72 7.26 -31.51
N MET A 3 -30.26 6.17 -32.14
CA MET A 3 -29.31 5.21 -31.54
C MET A 3 -28.03 5.89 -31.03
N LEU A 4 -27.51 6.89 -31.76
CA LEU A 4 -26.33 7.66 -31.35
C LEU A 4 -26.54 8.43 -30.04
N VAL A 5 -27.70 9.07 -29.86
CA VAL A 5 -28.01 9.80 -28.61
C VAL A 5 -28.07 8.85 -27.40
N ARG A 6 -28.47 7.59 -27.60
CA ARG A 6 -28.41 6.57 -26.54
C ARG A 6 -26.97 6.17 -26.22
N ILE A 7 -26.14 5.95 -27.23
CA ILE A 7 -24.72 5.60 -27.05
C ILE A 7 -23.96 6.74 -26.35
N ASP A 8 -24.20 7.99 -26.74
CA ASP A 8 -23.58 9.17 -26.10
C ASP A 8 -23.99 9.29 -24.63
N LYS A 9 -25.27 9.07 -24.32
CA LYS A 9 -25.75 9.07 -22.93
C LYS A 9 -25.10 7.95 -22.11
N ASP A 10 -24.95 6.76 -22.67
CA ASP A 10 -24.28 5.64 -22.01
C ASP A 10 -22.80 5.96 -21.74
N ILE A 11 -22.09 6.55 -22.72
CA ILE A 11 -20.69 6.98 -22.56
C ILE A 11 -20.57 7.99 -21.41
N GLN A 12 -21.43 9.01 -21.36
CA GLN A 12 -21.42 10.01 -20.29
C GLN A 12 -21.67 9.38 -18.91
N ASN A 13 -22.61 8.45 -18.81
CA ASN A 13 -22.91 7.76 -17.55
C ASN A 13 -21.72 6.89 -17.06
N ILE A 14 -21.04 6.21 -17.99
CA ILE A 14 -19.85 5.40 -17.66
C ILE A 14 -18.70 6.31 -17.25
N GLN A 15 -18.47 7.42 -17.95
CA GLN A 15 -17.44 8.41 -17.59
C GLN A 15 -17.68 9.00 -16.19
N GLN A 16 -18.92 9.33 -15.85
CA GLN A 16 -19.27 9.79 -14.51
C GLN A 16 -19.00 8.71 -13.46
N SER A 17 -19.39 7.46 -13.75
CA SER A 17 -19.14 6.33 -12.83
C SER A 17 -17.65 6.08 -12.61
N ILE A 18 -16.82 6.26 -13.64
CA ILE A 18 -15.36 6.18 -13.53
C ILE A 18 -14.83 7.29 -12.62
N ALA A 19 -15.28 8.54 -12.82
CA ALA A 19 -14.87 9.67 -11.99
C ALA A 19 -15.23 9.46 -10.51
N ASP A 20 -16.43 8.94 -10.24
CA ASP A 20 -16.88 8.63 -8.87
C ASP A 20 -16.02 7.53 -8.22
N VAL A 21 -15.67 6.48 -8.98
CA VAL A 21 -14.81 5.39 -8.50
C VAL A 21 -13.39 5.90 -8.22
N ILE A 22 -12.81 6.71 -9.11
CA ILE A 22 -11.48 7.31 -8.89
C ILE A 22 -11.48 8.17 -7.63
N SER A 23 -12.49 9.03 -7.45
CA SER A 23 -12.63 9.84 -6.24
C SER A 23 -12.70 8.98 -4.97
N ARG A 24 -13.45 7.86 -5.00
CA ARG A 24 -13.48 6.94 -3.86
C ARG A 24 -12.15 6.24 -3.64
N ILE A 25 -11.41 5.89 -4.70
CA ILE A 25 -10.07 5.31 -4.62
C ILE A 25 -9.11 6.28 -3.93
N ASP A 26 -9.13 7.57 -4.27
CA ASP A 26 -8.27 8.56 -3.62
C ASP A 26 -8.58 8.69 -2.12
N VAL A 27 -9.86 8.70 -1.75
CA VAL A 27 -10.28 8.74 -0.34
C VAL A 27 -9.82 7.50 0.43
N ILE A 28 -10.10 6.30 -0.10
CA ILE A 28 -9.74 5.06 0.60
C ILE A 28 -8.22 4.88 0.68
N HIS A 29 -7.45 5.42 -0.29
CA HIS A 29 -6.00 5.39 -0.25
C HIS A 29 -5.44 6.22 0.90
N LEU A 30 -6.03 7.39 1.17
CA LEU A 30 -5.67 8.22 2.33
C LEU A 30 -6.02 7.52 3.65
N GLU A 31 -7.22 6.93 3.74
CA GLU A 31 -7.64 6.15 4.91
C GLU A 31 -6.71 4.94 5.15
N TYR A 32 -6.33 4.24 4.08
CA TYR A 32 -5.38 3.14 4.13
C TYR A 32 -4.01 3.60 4.63
N SER A 33 -3.45 4.69 4.08
CA SER A 33 -2.15 5.24 4.49
C SER A 33 -2.09 5.55 5.99
N GLN A 34 -3.14 6.17 6.52
CA GLN A 34 -3.22 6.48 7.95
C GLN A 34 -3.33 5.23 8.82
N THR A 35 -4.17 4.27 8.41
CA THR A 35 -4.41 3.04 9.17
C THR A 35 -3.21 2.10 9.14
N ILE A 36 -2.56 1.91 7.99
CA ILE A 36 -1.37 1.06 7.87
C ILE A 36 -0.17 1.65 8.65
N ALA A 37 0.02 2.98 8.64
CA ALA A 37 1.07 3.63 9.43
C ALA A 37 0.92 3.36 10.93
N LYS A 38 -0.30 3.46 11.44
CA LYS A 38 -0.59 3.16 12.84
C LYS A 38 -0.40 1.68 13.16
N ALA A 39 -0.84 0.78 12.27
CA ALA A 39 -0.70 -0.65 12.46
C ALA A 39 0.78 -1.09 12.46
N VAL A 40 1.59 -0.56 11.53
CA VAL A 40 3.04 -0.77 11.47
C VAL A 40 3.73 -0.30 12.75
N GLN A 41 3.41 0.91 13.22
CA GLN A 41 3.95 1.45 14.47
C GLN A 41 3.70 0.51 15.66
N GLN A 42 2.45 0.07 15.82
CA GLN A 42 2.04 -0.82 16.91
C GLN A 42 2.74 -2.18 16.80
N GLN A 43 2.78 -2.76 15.61
CA GLN A 43 3.42 -4.06 15.40
C GLN A 43 4.92 -4.00 15.69
N ILE A 44 5.60 -2.94 15.26
CA ILE A 44 7.03 -2.78 15.57
C ILE A 44 7.24 -2.64 17.07
N LEU A 45 6.42 -1.85 17.77
CA LEU A 45 6.56 -1.71 19.22
C LEU A 45 6.40 -3.06 19.95
N LEU A 46 5.37 -3.84 19.58
CA LEU A 46 5.12 -5.17 20.14
C LEU A 46 6.24 -6.16 19.78
N THR A 47 6.74 -6.09 18.55
CA THR A 47 7.83 -6.95 18.09
C THR A 47 9.12 -6.62 18.82
N VAL A 48 9.49 -5.35 18.96
CA VAL A 48 10.65 -4.91 19.73
C VAL A 48 10.53 -5.32 21.19
N PHE A 49 9.36 -5.14 21.79
CA PHE A 49 9.12 -5.55 23.17
C PHE A 49 9.30 -7.07 23.34
N SER A 50 8.61 -7.89 22.54
CA SER A 50 8.73 -9.34 22.61
C SER A 50 10.14 -9.82 22.27
N PHE A 51 10.82 -9.17 21.33
CA PHE A 51 12.20 -9.47 20.97
C PHE A 51 13.14 -9.25 22.18
N CYS A 52 13.10 -8.06 22.79
CA CYS A 52 13.94 -7.74 23.94
C CYS A 52 13.62 -8.58 25.18
N THR A 53 12.36 -8.95 25.39
CA THR A 53 11.93 -9.65 26.61
C THR A 53 11.89 -11.17 26.50
N GLN A 54 11.77 -11.72 25.29
CA GLN A 54 11.63 -13.17 25.07
C GLN A 54 12.82 -13.76 24.31
N LYS A 55 13.36 -13.05 23.31
CA LYS A 55 14.48 -13.56 22.49
C LYS A 55 15.85 -13.16 23.05
N CYS A 56 15.99 -11.94 23.56
CA CYS A 56 17.25 -11.42 24.11
C CYS A 56 17.12 -10.83 25.53
N PRO A 57 16.49 -11.52 26.50
CA PRO A 57 16.26 -10.97 27.84
C PRO A 57 17.56 -10.64 28.57
N ASP A 58 18.56 -11.52 28.51
CA ASP A 58 19.82 -11.33 29.25
C ASP A 58 20.60 -10.11 28.76
N ALA A 59 20.71 -9.95 27.43
CA ALA A 59 21.36 -8.80 26.81
C ALA A 59 20.65 -7.49 27.15
N PHE A 60 19.31 -7.48 27.11
CA PHE A 60 18.52 -6.31 27.48
C PHE A 60 18.63 -5.98 28.98
N LEU A 61 18.62 -6.99 29.85
CA LEU A 61 18.74 -6.81 31.30
C LEU A 61 20.16 -6.38 31.71
N ALA A 62 21.19 -6.71 30.94
CA ALA A 62 22.56 -6.24 31.15
C ALA A 62 22.74 -4.73 30.89
N LEU A 63 21.85 -4.11 30.11
CA LEU A 63 21.88 -2.67 29.87
C LEU A 63 21.57 -1.87 31.14
N SER A 64 22.34 -0.81 31.38
CA SER A 64 22.05 0.18 32.40
C SER A 64 20.79 0.99 32.09
N LEU A 65 20.24 1.67 33.10
CA LEU A 65 19.06 2.52 32.93
C LEU A 65 19.23 3.56 31.82
N SER A 66 20.41 4.20 31.73
CA SER A 66 20.68 5.22 30.73
C SER A 66 20.81 4.64 29.31
N GLU A 67 21.37 3.43 29.16
CA GLU A 67 21.43 2.71 27.88
C GLU A 67 20.04 2.29 27.41
N ARG A 68 19.18 1.81 28.31
CA ARG A 68 17.78 1.50 27.99
C ARG A 68 17.00 2.73 27.55
N GLN A 69 17.20 3.87 28.22
CA GLN A 69 16.59 5.14 27.83
C GLN A 69 17.06 5.61 26.45
N LYS A 70 18.36 5.49 26.15
CA LYS A 70 18.90 5.81 24.82
C LYS A 70 18.31 4.91 23.74
N LEU A 71 18.29 3.59 23.98
CA LEU A 71 17.67 2.64 23.06
C LEU A 71 16.20 2.98 22.80
N GLN A 72 15.42 3.26 23.85
CA GLN A 72 14.02 3.64 23.72
C GLN A 72 13.83 4.94 22.92
N ALA A 73 14.69 5.93 23.12
CA ALA A 73 14.65 7.18 22.37
C ALA A 73 15.01 6.96 20.88
N SER A 74 16.06 6.19 20.60
CA SER A 74 16.46 5.82 19.23
C SER A 74 15.35 5.08 18.51
N LEU A 75 14.77 4.05 19.13
CA LEU A 75 13.66 3.28 18.57
C LEU A 75 12.45 4.16 18.26
N ARG A 76 12.04 5.02 19.19
CA ARG A 76 10.92 5.96 18.97
C ARG A 76 11.17 6.87 17.78
N LYS A 77 12.38 7.43 17.67
CA LYS A 77 12.77 8.30 16.56
C LYS A 77 12.72 7.56 15.23
N THR A 78 13.26 6.34 15.17
CA THR A 78 13.28 5.53 13.95
C THR A 78 11.88 5.09 13.54
N ILE A 79 11.06 4.65 14.48
CA ILE A 79 9.66 4.26 14.22
C ILE A 79 8.86 5.46 13.70
N GLN A 80 9.04 6.65 14.28
CA GLN A 80 8.38 7.86 13.78
C GLN A 80 8.82 8.20 12.35
N ALA A 81 10.13 8.19 12.09
CA ALA A 81 10.66 8.46 10.75
C ALA A 81 10.13 7.47 9.70
N LEU A 82 10.01 6.19 10.07
CA LEU A 82 9.37 5.18 9.23
C LEU A 82 7.90 5.50 8.94
N CYS A 83 7.12 5.87 9.96
CA CYS A 83 5.71 6.22 9.78
C CYS A 83 5.55 7.43 8.86
N ASP A 84 6.38 8.45 9.04
CA ASP A 84 6.37 9.66 8.22
C ASP A 84 6.78 9.32 6.76
N GLN A 85 7.82 8.50 6.58
CA GLN A 85 8.27 8.07 5.25
C GLN A 85 7.22 7.22 4.54
N MET A 86 6.54 6.33 5.27
CA MET A 86 5.48 5.50 4.70
C MET A 86 4.26 6.32 4.30
N GLN A 87 3.81 7.25 5.16
CA GLN A 87 2.73 8.18 4.82
C GLN A 87 3.07 9.00 3.60
N LYS A 88 4.26 9.62 3.57
CA LYS A 88 4.73 10.42 2.44
C LYS A 88 4.79 9.60 1.14
N THR A 89 5.33 8.39 1.20
CA THR A 89 5.45 7.49 0.05
C THR A 89 4.09 7.10 -0.51
N LEU A 90 3.10 6.88 0.36
CA LEU A 90 1.72 6.58 -0.04
C LEU A 90 0.98 7.83 -0.54
N GLU A 91 1.25 9.01 -0.01
CA GLU A 91 0.66 10.26 -0.50
C GLU A 91 1.19 10.64 -1.90
N GLU A 92 2.49 10.42 -2.13
CA GLU A 92 3.19 10.76 -3.37
C GLU A 92 3.09 9.68 -4.46
N CYS A 93 2.53 8.50 -4.16
CA CYS A 93 2.43 7.42 -5.15
C CYS A 93 1.51 7.81 -6.32
N ASP A 94 1.88 7.34 -7.51
CA ASP A 94 1.12 7.58 -8.74
C ASP A 94 -0.21 6.81 -8.77
N HIS A 95 -1.08 7.18 -9.72
CA HIS A 95 -2.39 6.55 -9.88
C HIS A 95 -2.28 5.03 -10.17
N ASP A 96 -1.26 4.61 -10.92
CA ASP A 96 -1.07 3.18 -11.22
C ASP A 96 -0.80 2.39 -9.94
N SER A 97 0.05 2.91 -9.06
CA SER A 97 0.34 2.33 -7.76
C SER A 97 -0.88 2.30 -6.82
N ARG A 98 -1.76 3.31 -6.88
CA ARG A 98 -3.00 3.36 -6.08
C ARG A 98 -4.03 2.34 -6.52
N THR A 99 -4.07 2.05 -7.82
CA THR A 99 -5.09 1.20 -8.43
C THR A 99 -4.62 -0.24 -8.62
N ASN A 100 -3.30 -0.48 -8.61
CA ASN A 100 -2.70 -1.80 -8.71
C ASN A 100 -2.22 -2.32 -7.35
N GLN A 101 -2.80 -3.43 -6.91
CA GLN A 101 -2.48 -4.05 -5.62
C GLN A 101 -1.01 -4.50 -5.54
N GLU A 102 -0.48 -5.13 -6.59
CA GLU A 102 0.88 -5.70 -6.56
C GLU A 102 1.95 -4.61 -6.43
N ASN A 103 1.75 -3.47 -7.11
CA ASN A 103 2.66 -2.33 -7.02
C ASN A 103 2.70 -1.78 -5.60
N LEU A 104 1.54 -1.61 -4.96
CA LEU A 104 1.42 -1.15 -3.59
C LEU A 104 2.06 -2.13 -2.58
N ASP A 105 1.84 -3.44 -2.76
CA ASP A 105 2.38 -4.49 -1.90
C ASP A 105 3.91 -4.50 -1.94
N ASN A 106 4.48 -4.37 -3.15
CA ASN A 106 5.91 -4.31 -3.37
C ASN A 106 6.54 -3.05 -2.75
N LEU A 107 5.90 -1.90 -2.91
CA LEU A 107 6.35 -0.63 -2.35
C LEU A 107 6.42 -0.69 -0.82
N LEU A 108 5.34 -1.16 -0.18
CA LEU A 108 5.26 -1.27 1.27
C LEU A 108 6.18 -2.34 1.84
N SER A 109 6.29 -3.48 1.17
CA SER A 109 7.20 -4.55 1.60
C SER A 109 8.65 -4.08 1.56
N LYS A 110 9.04 -3.36 0.50
CA LYS A 110 10.38 -2.77 0.39
C LYS A 110 10.66 -1.79 1.53
N LEU A 111 9.76 -0.84 1.76
CA LEU A 111 9.91 0.18 2.80
C LEU A 111 9.96 -0.43 4.21
N LEU A 112 9.12 -1.42 4.48
CA LEU A 112 9.12 -2.15 5.75
C LEU A 112 10.43 -2.92 5.95
N ASN A 113 10.94 -3.61 4.92
CA ASN A 113 12.19 -4.38 5.00
C ASN A 113 13.39 -3.47 5.28
N GLU A 114 13.53 -2.35 4.56
CA GLU A 114 14.59 -1.35 4.79
C GLU A 114 14.55 -0.80 6.22
N SER A 115 13.35 -0.62 6.76
CA SER A 115 13.16 -0.12 8.12
C SER A 115 13.48 -1.16 9.18
N ILE A 116 13.12 -2.43 8.95
CA ILE A 116 13.48 -3.55 9.84
C ILE A 116 14.99 -3.74 9.87
N GLU A 117 15.68 -3.61 8.74
CA GLU A 117 17.14 -3.65 8.67
C GLU A 117 17.76 -2.53 9.52
N THR A 118 17.24 -1.31 9.40
CA THR A 118 17.65 -0.16 10.24
C THR A 118 17.42 -0.43 11.73
N LEU A 119 16.29 -1.04 12.09
CA LEU A 119 15.98 -1.41 13.48
C LEU A 119 16.93 -2.50 14.00
N ASN A 120 17.23 -3.52 13.20
CA ASN A 120 18.21 -4.55 13.54
C ASN A 120 19.60 -3.94 13.75
N GLN A 121 20.03 -3.00 12.90
CA GLN A 121 21.29 -2.28 13.07
C GLN A 121 21.32 -1.49 14.38
N LEU A 122 20.25 -0.78 14.74
CA LEU A 122 20.14 -0.07 16.02
C LEU A 122 20.22 -1.02 17.22
N LEU A 123 19.63 -2.21 17.14
CA LEU A 123 19.73 -3.21 18.20
C LEU A 123 21.17 -3.74 18.36
N VAL A 124 21.93 -3.84 17.27
CA VAL A 124 23.37 -4.17 17.31
C VAL A 124 24.17 -3.03 17.96
N GLU A 125 23.95 -1.78 17.55
CA GLU A 125 24.63 -0.60 18.11
C GLU A 125 24.41 -0.47 19.62
N HIS A 126 23.20 -0.77 20.09
CA HIS A 126 22.83 -0.75 21.49
C HIS A 126 23.15 -2.06 22.24
N LYS A 127 23.93 -2.98 21.63
CA LYS A 127 24.38 -4.25 22.24
C LYS A 127 23.23 -5.16 22.71
N VAL A 128 22.05 -5.03 22.13
CA VAL A 128 20.92 -5.96 22.32
C VAL A 128 21.10 -7.18 21.40
N LEU A 129 21.66 -6.94 20.21
CA LEU A 129 22.10 -7.98 19.28
C LEU A 129 23.63 -8.04 19.25
N ASN A 130 24.17 -9.25 19.16
CA ASN A 130 25.57 -9.44 18.79
C ASN A 130 25.68 -9.19 17.28
N ALA A 131 26.64 -8.35 16.85
CA ALA A 131 26.97 -8.22 15.44
C ALA A 131 27.31 -9.61 14.89
N SER A 132 26.78 -9.96 13.72
CA SER A 132 27.13 -11.22 13.05
C SER A 132 28.65 -11.31 12.94
N ASP A 133 29.27 -12.28 13.62
CA ASP A 133 30.65 -12.63 13.36
C ASP A 133 30.71 -13.17 11.92
N PRO A 134 31.51 -12.58 11.00
CA PRO A 134 31.60 -13.06 9.62
C PRO A 134 32.15 -14.49 9.50
N LYS A 135 32.57 -15.11 10.63
CA LYS A 135 33.03 -16.50 10.72
C LYS A 135 31.99 -17.46 11.32
N ALA A 136 30.86 -16.98 11.80
CA ALA A 136 29.75 -17.81 12.27
C ALA A 136 28.78 -18.07 11.11
N GLN A 137 29.19 -18.98 10.23
CA GLN A 137 28.33 -19.61 9.23
C GLN A 137 27.36 -20.58 9.94
N ASP A 138 26.52 -20.08 10.85
CA ASP A 138 25.46 -20.88 11.48
C ASP A 138 24.25 -20.01 11.88
N ASP A 139 23.08 -20.59 11.67
CA ASP A 139 21.71 -20.05 11.56
C ASP A 139 21.11 -19.46 12.86
N LYS A 140 21.90 -18.77 13.69
CA LYS A 140 21.56 -18.51 15.12
C LYS A 140 21.74 -17.08 15.63
N THR A 141 21.90 -16.08 14.79
CA THR A 141 21.71 -14.70 15.26
C THR A 141 20.21 -14.38 15.22
N PRO A 142 19.54 -14.15 16.37
CA PRO A 142 18.13 -13.81 16.36
C PRO A 142 17.99 -12.46 15.65
N GLN A 143 17.28 -12.43 14.51
CA GLN A 143 16.92 -11.19 13.85
C GLN A 143 15.45 -10.86 14.09
N MET A 144 15.16 -9.56 14.16
CA MET A 144 13.79 -9.09 14.12
C MET A 144 13.28 -9.21 12.70
N THR A 145 12.10 -9.81 12.53
CA THR A 145 11.40 -9.93 11.26
C THR A 145 9.95 -9.57 11.47
N ILE A 146 9.39 -8.76 10.57
CA ILE A 146 7.96 -8.43 10.54
C ILE A 146 7.54 -8.51 9.08
N ARG A 147 6.44 -9.22 8.80
CA ARG A 147 5.91 -9.31 7.43
C ARG A 147 4.73 -8.36 7.27
N LEU A 148 4.66 -7.68 6.12
CA LEU A 148 3.52 -6.81 5.80
C LEU A 148 2.18 -7.55 5.95
N ALA A 149 2.10 -8.78 5.42
CA ALA A 149 0.93 -9.64 5.55
C ALA A 149 0.48 -9.83 7.01
N GLU A 150 1.39 -10.01 7.96
CA GLU A 150 1.04 -10.20 9.38
C GLU A 150 0.36 -8.94 9.95
N ILE A 151 0.84 -7.75 9.56
CA ILE A 151 0.25 -6.48 9.97
C ILE A 151 -1.14 -6.33 9.35
N GLU A 152 -1.25 -6.59 8.04
CA GLU A 152 -2.49 -6.40 7.29
C GLU A 152 -3.59 -7.36 7.73
N PHE A 153 -3.27 -8.60 8.10
CA PHE A 153 -4.26 -9.57 8.58
C PHE A 153 -4.64 -9.37 10.05
N THR A 154 -3.84 -8.67 10.83
CA THR A 154 -4.10 -8.46 12.26
C THR A 154 -4.96 -7.21 12.50
N ASP A 155 -4.80 -6.15 11.69
CA ASP A 155 -5.56 -4.91 11.85
C ASP A 155 -6.83 -4.90 10.98
N ARG A 156 -8.00 -4.92 11.64
CA ARG A 156 -9.32 -4.93 10.97
C ARG A 156 -9.53 -3.73 10.04
N ASN A 157 -9.02 -2.54 10.38
CA ASN A 157 -9.23 -1.34 9.57
C ASN A 157 -8.38 -1.40 8.31
N VAL A 158 -7.14 -1.87 8.44
CA VAL A 158 -6.24 -2.11 7.31
C VAL A 158 -6.86 -3.13 6.36
N MET A 159 -7.37 -4.25 6.87
CA MET A 159 -8.09 -5.25 6.07
C MET A 159 -9.29 -4.65 5.33
N SER A 160 -10.08 -3.82 6.02
CA SER A 160 -11.27 -3.19 5.46
C SER A 160 -10.90 -2.28 4.28
N CYS A 161 -9.93 -1.39 4.48
CA CYS A 161 -9.47 -0.48 3.42
C CYS A 161 -8.94 -1.26 2.21
N ARG A 162 -8.15 -2.32 2.45
CA ARG A 162 -7.61 -3.18 1.39
C ARG A 162 -8.69 -3.93 0.62
N GLY A 163 -9.71 -4.43 1.32
CA GLY A 163 -10.86 -5.07 0.71
C GLY A 163 -11.59 -4.11 -0.23
N GLU A 164 -11.85 -2.89 0.23
CA GLU A 164 -12.53 -1.87 -0.56
C GLU A 164 -11.71 -1.40 -1.77
N MET A 165 -10.40 -1.14 -1.59
CA MET A 165 -9.49 -0.82 -2.69
C MET A 165 -9.54 -1.88 -3.79
N ARG A 166 -9.49 -3.17 -3.43
CA ARG A 166 -9.57 -4.27 -4.40
C ARG A 166 -10.87 -4.24 -5.21
N VAL A 167 -12.00 -4.02 -4.54
CA VAL A 167 -13.32 -3.95 -5.20
C VAL A 167 -13.38 -2.74 -6.15
N LEU A 168 -12.90 -1.59 -5.72
CA LEU A 168 -12.90 -0.36 -6.52
C LEU A 168 -11.98 -0.47 -7.73
N SER A 169 -10.77 -1.03 -7.58
CA SER A 169 -9.85 -1.27 -8.70
C SER A 169 -10.45 -2.21 -9.73
N ALA A 170 -11.09 -3.29 -9.31
CA ALA A 170 -11.77 -4.22 -10.23
C ALA A 170 -12.93 -3.54 -10.96
N ARG A 171 -13.70 -2.70 -10.25
CA ARG A 171 -14.79 -1.92 -10.85
C ARG A 171 -14.27 -0.88 -11.85
N LEU A 172 -13.17 -0.21 -11.55
CA LEU A 172 -12.54 0.75 -12.44
C LEU A 172 -12.11 0.08 -13.75
N ALA A 173 -11.40 -1.05 -13.66
CA ALA A 173 -10.96 -1.82 -14.82
C ALA A 173 -12.15 -2.28 -15.68
N HIS A 174 -13.25 -2.71 -15.04
CA HIS A 174 -14.47 -3.07 -15.74
C HIS A 174 -15.08 -1.90 -16.52
N LEU A 175 -15.27 -0.75 -15.86
CA LEU A 175 -15.86 0.44 -16.47
C LEU A 175 -15.00 0.99 -17.62
N GLN A 176 -13.68 0.95 -17.49
CA GLN A 176 -12.76 1.35 -18.57
C GLN A 176 -12.92 0.47 -19.81
N ASN A 177 -13.09 -0.84 -19.62
CA ASN A 177 -13.36 -1.78 -20.71
C ASN A 177 -14.73 -1.52 -21.36
N GLU A 178 -15.77 -1.27 -20.56
CA GLU A 178 -17.10 -0.92 -21.08
C GLU A 178 -17.08 0.38 -21.88
N LEU A 179 -16.37 1.41 -21.38
CA LEU A 179 -16.20 2.69 -22.06
C LEU A 179 -15.55 2.51 -23.44
N ALA A 180 -14.47 1.71 -23.50
CA ALA A 180 -13.78 1.42 -24.75
C ALA A 180 -14.71 0.74 -25.78
N LYS A 181 -15.52 -0.24 -25.34
CA LYS A 181 -16.52 -0.90 -26.19
C LYS A 181 -17.59 0.09 -26.69
N LYS A 182 -18.06 1.00 -25.84
CA LYS A 182 -19.06 2.02 -26.23
C LYS A 182 -18.51 3.02 -27.24
N HIS A 183 -17.25 3.44 -27.10
CA HIS A 183 -16.59 4.27 -28.11
C HIS A 183 -16.50 3.55 -29.46
N GLN A 184 -16.13 2.26 -29.48
CA GLN A 184 -16.11 1.48 -30.71
C GLN A 184 -17.50 1.39 -31.37
N GLN A 185 -18.55 1.15 -30.58
CA GLN A 185 -19.94 1.12 -31.08
C GLN A 185 -20.35 2.46 -31.69
N LYS A 186 -19.95 3.57 -31.06
CA LYS A 186 -20.20 4.92 -31.58
C LYS A 186 -19.55 5.11 -32.95
N THR A 187 -18.26 4.78 -33.10
CA THR A 187 -17.54 4.91 -34.37
C THR A 187 -18.21 4.11 -35.49
N ILE A 188 -18.67 2.89 -35.21
CA ILE A 188 -19.39 2.07 -36.20
C ILE A 188 -20.72 2.73 -36.59
N ALA A 189 -21.50 3.20 -35.60
CA ALA A 189 -22.79 3.82 -35.86
C ALA A 189 -22.66 5.15 -36.65
N GLU A 190 -21.62 5.94 -36.38
CA GLU A 190 -21.30 7.16 -37.14
C GLU A 190 -20.89 6.85 -38.57
N ALA A 191 -20.06 5.82 -38.79
CA ALA A 191 -19.67 5.39 -40.12
C ALA A 191 -20.87 4.88 -40.94
N GLU A 192 -21.77 4.10 -40.34
CA GLU A 192 -23.01 3.67 -41.00
C GLU A 192 -23.92 4.84 -41.36
N LEU A 193 -24.04 5.84 -40.47
CA LEU A 193 -24.84 7.02 -40.72
C LEU A 193 -24.27 7.84 -41.87
N ALA A 194 -22.96 8.11 -41.85
CA ALA A 194 -22.25 8.83 -42.91
C ALA A 194 -22.34 8.12 -44.26
N TRP A 195 -22.21 6.78 -44.25
CA TRP A 195 -22.44 5.97 -45.43
C TRP A 195 -23.85 6.16 -45.96
N ARG A 196 -24.88 5.96 -45.13
CA ARG A 196 -26.28 6.11 -45.56
C ARG A 196 -26.58 7.51 -46.10
N SER A 197 -26.09 8.57 -45.45
CA SER A 197 -26.33 9.95 -45.91
C SER A 197 -25.71 10.24 -47.27
N ALA A 198 -24.54 9.66 -47.57
CA ALA A 198 -23.86 9.84 -48.86
C ALA A 198 -24.66 9.29 -50.07
N TRP A 199 -25.62 8.40 -49.84
CA TRP A 199 -26.46 7.80 -50.90
C TRP A 199 -27.89 8.34 -50.93
N THR A 200 -28.31 9.16 -49.96
CA THR A 200 -29.68 9.70 -49.86
C THR A 200 -29.82 11.16 -50.27
N GLU A 201 -28.71 11.86 -50.56
CA GLU A 201 -28.73 13.17 -51.23
C GLU A 201 -28.71 12.97 -52.75
N SER A 202 -29.89 12.75 -53.34
CA SER A 202 -30.19 12.79 -54.79
C SER A 202 -31.65 13.16 -54.99
#